data_AF-A0A251XM31-F1
#
_entry.id   AF-A0A251XM31-F1
#
_cell.length_a   1.000
_cell.length_b   1.000
_cell.length_c   1.000
_cell.angle_alpha   90.00
_cell.angle_beta   90.00
_cell.angle_gamma   90.00
#
_symmetry.space_group_name_H-M   'P 1'
#
loop_
_entity.id
_entity.type
_entity.pdbx_description
1 polymer ?
#
loop_
_entity_poly.entity_id
_entity_poly.type
_entity_poly.pdbx_seq_one_letter_code
_entity_poly.pdbx_strand_id
1 'polypeptide(L)'
;MPVFQLVTADGRYPRLSAEEMDALDGRGARIVDYFDGPEATYYLRDPEAVGFRRRQHETPAEVTMTDEQKAEQKAERRRVIANSKAWDSAETVRRTFVASLVTRKALPKNAVQVIAAGLTTYRHEVGRAVQEGSPLAHEFLGVARERGYYSDALGQYAAATPTKAQHVALAVVLGGIEASLSRESWRSAQPEVAEYLRQLAAWGYPLSEVEQLIVNTDEKRRAARDADDDADDADADTAAAETDTDAAEVDTATVEDGHEPVTADPSEDPEPDPAEAA
;
A
#
# COMPACT_ATOMS: atom_id res chain seq x y z
N MET A 1 -6.48 9.32 -40.11
CA MET A 1 -6.64 10.22 -38.94
C MET A 1 -7.80 9.74 -38.08
N PRO A 2 -7.62 9.49 -36.77
CA PRO A 2 -8.73 9.03 -35.93
C PRO A 2 -9.77 10.14 -35.73
N VAL A 3 -11.06 9.81 -35.80
CA VAL A 3 -12.15 10.80 -35.79
C VAL A 3 -12.20 11.62 -34.50
N PHE A 4 -11.85 11.02 -33.35
CA PHE A 4 -11.84 11.72 -32.06
C PHE A 4 -10.79 12.85 -31.95
N GLN A 5 -9.83 12.93 -32.90
CA GLN A 5 -8.83 14.00 -32.99
C GLN A 5 -9.23 15.09 -34.00
N LEU A 6 -10.44 15.04 -34.54
CA LEU A 6 -10.93 15.97 -35.54
C LEU A 6 -11.99 16.91 -34.94
N VAL A 7 -12.15 18.07 -35.56
CA VAL A 7 -13.19 19.06 -35.27
C VAL A 7 -13.86 19.52 -36.56
N THR A 8 -15.11 19.96 -36.47
CA THR A 8 -15.80 20.64 -37.58
C THR A 8 -15.09 21.95 -37.93
N ALA A 9 -15.44 22.56 -39.06
CA ALA A 9 -14.91 23.87 -39.45
C ALA A 9 -15.13 24.96 -38.39
N ASP A 10 -16.20 24.83 -37.61
CA ASP A 10 -16.64 25.66 -36.49
C ASP A 10 -16.05 25.22 -35.13
N GLY A 11 -15.08 24.31 -35.14
CA GLY A 11 -14.29 23.94 -33.95
C GLY A 11 -14.99 22.99 -32.99
N ARG A 12 -16.14 22.43 -33.35
CA ARG A 12 -16.90 21.50 -32.50
C ARG A 12 -16.47 20.06 -32.73
N TYR A 13 -16.62 19.22 -31.72
CA TYR A 13 -16.43 17.79 -31.88
C TYR A 13 -17.47 17.22 -32.86
N PRO A 14 -17.04 16.43 -33.85
CA PRO A 14 -17.96 15.76 -34.76
C PRO A 14 -18.70 14.68 -33.99
N ARG A 15 -19.93 15.00 -33.56
CA ARG A 15 -20.86 14.02 -32.99
C ARG A 15 -21.57 13.31 -34.14
N LEU A 16 -20.87 12.35 -34.74
CA LEU A 16 -21.39 11.56 -35.85
C LEU A 16 -22.11 10.32 -35.31
N SER A 17 -23.32 10.10 -35.76
CA SER A 17 -24.01 8.81 -35.65
C SER A 17 -23.34 7.74 -36.53
N ALA A 18 -23.70 6.48 -36.33
CA ALA A 18 -23.18 5.37 -37.14
C ALA A 18 -23.52 5.54 -38.63
N GLU A 19 -24.73 6.01 -38.95
CA GLU A 19 -25.17 6.24 -40.33
C GLU A 19 -24.40 7.39 -40.99
N GLU A 20 -24.16 8.49 -40.26
CA GLU A 20 -23.36 9.60 -40.75
C GLU A 20 -21.90 9.21 -40.95
N MET A 21 -21.35 8.37 -40.06
CA MET A 21 -20.02 7.79 -40.24
C MET A 21 -19.98 6.96 -41.52
N ASP A 22 -21.02 6.18 -41.80
CA ASP A 22 -21.10 5.32 -42.98
C ASP A 22 -21.28 6.06 -44.31
N ALA A 23 -21.71 7.31 -44.26
CA ALA A 23 -21.78 8.18 -45.43
C ALA A 23 -20.42 8.81 -45.79
N LEU A 24 -19.42 8.77 -44.89
CA LEU A 24 -18.12 9.40 -45.12
C LEU A 24 -17.24 8.57 -46.05
N ASP A 25 -16.71 9.23 -47.07
CA ASP A 25 -15.73 8.66 -48.00
C ASP A 25 -14.35 8.54 -47.33
N GLY A 26 -13.63 7.47 -47.66
CA GLY A 26 -12.31 7.19 -47.09
C GLY A 26 -12.29 6.83 -45.60
N ARG A 27 -13.42 6.40 -45.02
CA ARG A 27 -13.50 5.89 -43.65
C ARG A 27 -12.87 4.49 -43.51
N GLY A 28 -12.33 4.21 -42.34
CA GLY A 28 -11.86 2.89 -41.93
C GLY A 28 -12.00 2.71 -40.43
N ALA A 29 -12.01 1.47 -39.95
CA ALA A 29 -12.09 1.17 -38.52
C ALA A 29 -10.93 0.25 -38.11
N ARG A 30 -10.36 0.51 -36.94
CA ARG A 30 -9.48 -0.41 -36.23
C ARG A 30 -10.28 -1.03 -35.10
N ILE A 31 -10.40 -2.34 -35.11
CA ILE A 31 -11.05 -3.09 -34.03
C ILE A 31 -9.92 -3.73 -33.21
N VAL A 32 -9.92 -3.47 -31.91
CA VAL A 32 -9.02 -4.12 -30.95
C VAL A 32 -9.89 -4.94 -30.01
N ASP A 33 -9.62 -6.24 -29.94
CA ASP A 33 -10.33 -7.14 -29.04
C ASP A 33 -9.66 -7.09 -27.66
N TYR A 34 -10.38 -6.58 -26.66
CA TYR A 34 -9.95 -6.50 -25.27
C TYR A 34 -10.76 -7.48 -24.40
N PHE A 35 -10.30 -7.73 -23.18
CA PHE A 35 -10.97 -8.65 -22.24
C PHE A 35 -12.44 -8.27 -21.95
N ASP A 36 -12.75 -6.98 -22.00
CA ASP A 36 -14.11 -6.44 -21.78
C ASP A 36 -14.92 -6.27 -23.08
N GLY A 37 -14.42 -6.79 -24.21
CA GLY A 37 -15.06 -6.77 -25.53
C GLY A 37 -14.31 -5.96 -26.59
N PRO A 38 -14.75 -6.02 -27.86
CA PRO A 38 -14.10 -5.34 -28.97
C PRO A 38 -14.33 -3.83 -28.94
N GLU A 39 -13.24 -3.06 -28.94
CA GLU A 39 -13.26 -1.60 -29.07
C GLU A 39 -12.98 -1.19 -30.52
N ALA A 40 -13.88 -0.41 -31.13
CA ALA A 40 -13.72 0.11 -32.48
C ALA A 40 -13.29 1.59 -32.47
N THR A 41 -12.16 1.88 -33.09
CA THR A 41 -11.71 3.26 -33.36
C THR A 41 -11.87 3.57 -34.85
N TYR A 42 -12.64 4.62 -35.18
CA TYR A 42 -12.85 5.08 -36.55
C TYR A 42 -11.77 6.07 -37.02
N TYR A 43 -11.41 5.97 -38.29
CA TYR A 43 -10.42 6.77 -38.98
C TYR A 43 -10.96 7.30 -40.29
N LEU A 44 -10.55 8.52 -40.63
CA LEU A 44 -10.73 9.11 -41.96
C LEU A 44 -9.38 9.24 -42.65
N ARG A 45 -9.32 8.87 -43.93
CA ARG A 45 -8.13 9.02 -44.77
C ARG A 45 -7.85 10.49 -45.07
N ASP A 46 -8.87 11.22 -45.51
CA ASP A 46 -8.81 12.65 -45.81
C ASP A 46 -9.93 13.39 -45.05
N PRO A 47 -9.64 13.90 -43.84
CA PRO A 47 -10.64 14.62 -43.05
C PRO A 47 -11.01 15.98 -43.65
N GLU A 48 -10.11 16.62 -44.40
CA GLU A 48 -10.35 17.97 -44.95
C GLU A 48 -11.35 17.92 -46.11
N ALA A 49 -11.31 16.86 -46.92
CA ALA A 49 -12.27 16.62 -48.00
C ALA A 49 -13.74 16.52 -47.51
N VAL A 50 -13.96 16.13 -46.25
CA VAL A 50 -15.28 16.03 -45.62
C VAL A 50 -15.55 17.18 -44.63
N GLY A 51 -14.76 18.25 -44.68
CA GLY A 51 -14.96 19.45 -43.87
C GLY A 51 -14.49 19.36 -42.42
N PHE A 52 -13.78 18.30 -42.04
CA PHE A 52 -13.13 18.19 -40.74
C PHE A 52 -11.71 18.73 -40.79
N ARG A 53 -11.26 19.34 -39.71
CA ARG A 53 -9.87 19.74 -39.53
C ARG A 53 -9.28 19.04 -38.33
N ARG A 54 -7.97 18.83 -38.37
CA ARG A 54 -7.23 18.30 -37.22
C ARG A 54 -7.40 19.27 -36.05
N ARG A 55 -7.76 18.74 -34.89
CA ARG A 55 -7.68 19.50 -33.64
C ARG A 55 -6.24 19.96 -33.46
N GLN A 56 -6.02 21.27 -33.52
CA GLN A 56 -4.78 21.82 -33.00
C GLN A 56 -4.82 21.56 -31.50
N HIS A 57 -3.80 20.88 -30.99
CA HIS A 57 -3.59 20.85 -29.56
C HIS A 57 -3.38 22.31 -29.17
N GLU A 58 -4.34 22.92 -28.47
CA GLU A 58 -4.03 24.16 -27.76
C GLU A 58 -2.84 23.79 -26.88
N THR A 59 -1.67 24.32 -27.22
CA THR A 59 -0.64 24.52 -26.22
C THR A 59 -1.34 25.29 -25.12
N PRO A 60 -1.39 24.78 -23.88
CA PRO A 60 -1.93 25.54 -22.78
C PRO A 60 -1.34 26.94 -22.90
N ALA A 61 -2.20 27.97 -22.93
CA ALA A 61 -1.72 29.34 -22.91
C ALA A 61 -0.61 29.42 -21.87
N GLU A 62 0.55 29.96 -22.26
CA GLU A 62 1.69 30.10 -21.35
C GLU A 62 1.18 30.89 -20.15
N VAL A 63 0.83 30.19 -19.07
CA VAL A 63 0.37 30.82 -17.84
C VAL A 63 1.57 31.64 -17.41
N THR A 64 1.47 32.95 -17.63
CA THR A 64 2.56 33.87 -17.38
C THR A 64 2.63 34.00 -15.86
N MET A 65 3.33 33.05 -15.23
CA MET A 65 3.49 33.01 -13.79
C MET A 65 4.12 34.32 -13.35
N THR A 66 3.55 34.95 -12.33
CA THR A 66 4.14 36.13 -11.71
C THR A 66 5.54 35.80 -11.19
N ASP A 67 6.39 36.79 -11.04
CA ASP A 67 7.75 36.56 -10.51
C ASP A 67 7.71 35.98 -9.08
N GLU A 68 6.66 36.29 -8.31
CA GLU A 68 6.36 35.70 -7.01
C GLU A 68 6.04 34.20 -7.12
N GLN A 69 5.12 33.81 -8.01
CA GLN A 69 4.78 32.40 -8.25
C GLN A 69 5.99 31.58 -8.72
N LYS A 70 6.85 32.17 -9.55
CA LYS A 70 8.13 31.53 -9.96
C LYS A 70 9.08 31.37 -8.79
N ALA A 71 9.18 32.36 -7.89
CA ALA A 71 10.03 32.29 -6.71
C ALA A 71 9.57 31.21 -5.73
N GLU A 72 8.26 31.12 -5.49
CA GLU A 72 7.63 30.09 -4.66
C GLU A 72 7.85 28.69 -5.23
N GLN A 73 7.55 28.48 -6.53
CA GLN A 73 7.78 27.18 -7.19
C GLN A 73 9.26 26.77 -7.13
N LYS A 74 10.18 27.72 -7.30
CA LYS A 74 11.62 27.46 -7.17
C LYS A 74 12.02 27.13 -5.73
N ALA A 75 11.40 27.74 -4.73
CA ALA A 75 11.63 27.43 -3.32
C ALA A 75 11.11 26.02 -2.98
N GLU A 76 9.90 25.70 -3.42
CA GLU A 76 9.29 24.38 -3.26
C GLU A 76 10.12 23.29 -3.93
N ARG A 77 10.53 23.50 -5.18
CA ARG A 77 11.40 22.56 -5.91
C ARG A 77 12.73 22.33 -5.16
N ARG A 78 13.33 23.38 -4.61
CA ARG A 78 14.55 23.27 -3.80
C ARG A 78 14.32 22.44 -2.53
N ARG A 79 13.23 22.67 -1.81
CA ARG A 79 12.83 21.88 -0.63
C ARG A 79 12.64 20.41 -0.99
N VAL A 80 11.91 20.13 -2.07
CA VAL A 80 11.69 18.79 -2.60
C VAL A 80 13.01 18.07 -2.87
N ILE A 81 13.92 18.71 -3.60
CA ILE A 81 15.22 18.11 -3.94
C ILE A 81 16.04 17.84 -2.68
N ALA A 82 16.06 18.78 -1.73
CA ALA A 82 16.75 18.63 -0.47
C ALA A 82 16.19 17.44 0.34
N ASN A 83 14.86 17.35 0.48
CA ASN A 83 14.20 16.27 1.20
C ASN A 83 14.41 14.91 0.52
N SER A 84 14.29 14.83 -0.81
CA SER A 84 14.56 13.58 -1.54
C SER A 84 16.00 13.10 -1.37
N LYS A 85 16.98 14.03 -1.40
CA LYS A 85 18.38 13.69 -1.14
C LYS A 85 18.62 13.24 0.30
N ALA A 86 17.98 13.91 1.26
CA ALA A 86 18.02 13.52 2.66
C ALA A 86 17.41 12.12 2.85
N TRP A 87 16.32 11.81 2.14
CA TRP A 87 15.66 10.52 2.17
C TRP A 87 16.57 9.38 1.70
N ASP A 88 17.25 9.54 0.56
CA ASP A 88 18.18 8.53 0.05
C ASP A 88 19.30 8.23 1.06
N SER A 89 19.78 9.29 1.73
CA SER A 89 20.83 9.19 2.74
C SER A 89 20.30 8.47 4.00
N ALA A 90 19.10 8.84 4.44
CA ALA A 90 18.42 8.22 5.57
C ALA A 90 18.10 6.74 5.32
N GLU A 91 17.62 6.39 4.13
CA GLU A 91 17.34 5.00 3.73
C GLU A 91 18.56 4.10 3.88
N THR A 92 19.74 4.59 3.47
CA THR A 92 20.99 3.85 3.62
C THR A 92 21.33 3.57 5.09
N VAL A 93 21.22 4.59 5.95
CA VAL A 93 21.49 4.48 7.38
C VAL A 93 20.45 3.57 8.06
N ARG A 94 19.18 3.72 7.71
CA ARG A 94 18.07 2.92 8.23
C ARG A 94 18.21 1.45 7.91
N ARG A 95 18.49 1.11 6.64
CA ARG A 95 18.74 -0.28 6.23
C ARG A 95 19.97 -0.88 6.91
N THR A 96 21.02 -0.09 7.09
CA THR A 96 22.21 -0.52 7.85
C THR A 96 21.87 -0.81 9.32
N PHE A 97 21.04 0.04 9.94
CA PHE A 97 20.56 -0.18 11.29
C PHE A 97 19.71 -1.45 11.39
N VAL A 98 18.77 -1.67 10.46
CA VAL A 98 17.92 -2.87 10.42
C VAL A 98 18.77 -4.13 10.26
N ALA A 99 19.75 -4.14 9.35
CA ALA A 99 20.69 -5.25 9.19
C ALA A 99 21.45 -5.55 10.48
N SER A 100 21.95 -4.50 11.15
CA SER A 100 22.60 -4.66 12.47
C SER A 100 21.64 -5.21 13.52
N LEU A 101 20.39 -4.74 13.55
CA LEU A 101 19.39 -5.15 14.51
C LEU A 101 19.07 -6.65 14.42
N VAL A 102 18.80 -7.15 13.21
CA VAL A 102 18.40 -8.54 12.99
C VAL A 102 19.56 -9.53 13.07
N THR A 103 20.81 -9.05 13.09
CA THR A 103 22.01 -9.90 13.26
C THR A 103 22.58 -9.88 14.69
N ARG A 104 21.99 -9.11 15.61
CA ARG A 104 22.40 -9.07 17.02
C ARG A 104 22.29 -10.43 17.71
N LYS A 105 22.94 -10.53 18.87
CA LYS A 105 22.86 -11.72 19.73
C LYS A 105 21.43 -11.99 20.20
N ALA A 106 20.70 -10.94 20.59
CA ALA A 106 19.32 -11.00 21.02
C ALA A 106 18.52 -9.86 20.38
N LEU A 107 17.26 -10.17 20.03
CA LEU A 107 16.31 -9.19 19.51
C LEU A 107 15.74 -8.31 20.63
N PRO A 108 15.17 -7.14 20.30
CA PRO A 108 14.37 -6.37 21.23
C PRO A 108 13.25 -7.20 21.87
N LYS A 109 12.90 -6.92 23.13
CA LYS A 109 11.92 -7.70 23.89
C LYS A 109 10.54 -7.78 23.20
N ASN A 110 10.16 -6.73 22.49
CA ASN A 110 8.90 -6.63 21.76
C ASN A 110 8.98 -7.11 20.30
N ALA A 111 10.08 -7.74 19.86
CA ALA A 111 10.26 -8.14 18.47
C ALA A 111 9.14 -9.06 17.95
N VAL A 112 8.65 -9.99 18.79
CA VAL A 112 7.54 -10.89 18.43
C VAL A 112 6.24 -10.11 18.22
N GLN A 113 5.99 -9.09 19.03
CA GLN A 113 4.84 -8.20 18.85
C GLN A 113 4.94 -7.43 17.54
N VAL A 114 6.14 -6.93 17.19
CA VAL A 114 6.35 -6.22 15.92
C VAL A 114 6.22 -7.16 14.72
N ILE A 115 6.64 -8.43 14.83
CA ILE A 115 6.39 -9.44 13.79
C ILE A 115 4.88 -9.61 13.59
N ALA A 116 4.12 -9.81 14.67
CA ALA A 116 2.67 -9.98 14.59
C ALA A 116 1.96 -8.73 14.00
N ALA A 117 2.35 -7.54 14.44
CA ALA A 117 1.85 -6.26 13.90
C ALA A 117 2.24 -6.10 12.41
N GLY A 118 3.46 -6.46 12.04
CA GLY A 118 3.94 -6.47 10.67
C GLY A 118 3.09 -7.31 9.73
N LEU A 119 2.78 -8.55 10.15
CA LEU A 119 1.98 -9.48 9.37
C LEU A 119 0.50 -9.10 9.26
N THR A 120 0.00 -8.22 10.13
CA THR A 120 -1.42 -7.84 10.19
C THR A 120 -1.66 -6.45 9.60
N THR A 121 -0.92 -5.44 10.07
CA THR A 121 -1.00 -4.05 9.62
C THR A 121 -0.36 -3.85 8.24
N TYR A 122 0.82 -4.45 7.99
CA TYR A 122 1.59 -4.30 6.75
C TYR A 122 1.47 -5.53 5.84
N ARG A 123 0.32 -6.23 5.92
CA ARG A 123 0.11 -7.52 5.25
C ARG A 123 0.32 -7.45 3.73
N HIS A 124 0.00 -6.32 3.10
CA HIS A 124 0.11 -6.17 1.66
C HIS A 124 1.57 -5.97 1.23
N GLU A 125 2.31 -5.17 1.99
CA GLU A 125 3.73 -4.84 1.76
C GLU A 125 4.60 -6.06 2.03
N VAL A 126 4.40 -6.70 3.18
CA VAL A 126 5.11 -7.91 3.58
C VAL A 126 4.74 -9.07 2.65
N GLY A 127 3.45 -9.26 2.33
CA GLY A 127 3.00 -10.30 1.41
C GLY A 127 3.62 -10.19 0.02
N ARG A 128 3.71 -8.97 -0.53
CA ARG A 128 4.39 -8.71 -1.80
C ARG A 128 5.87 -9.07 -1.74
N ALA A 129 6.57 -8.61 -0.71
CA ALA A 129 8.00 -8.88 -0.55
C ALA A 129 8.28 -10.39 -0.38
N VAL A 130 7.42 -11.12 0.33
CA VAL A 130 7.51 -12.58 0.46
C VAL A 130 7.33 -13.27 -0.89
N GLN A 131 6.37 -12.85 -1.72
CA GLN A 131 6.20 -13.37 -3.08
C GLN A 131 7.42 -13.14 -3.97
N GLU A 132 8.14 -12.04 -3.75
CA GLU A 132 9.38 -11.70 -4.46
C GLU A 132 10.63 -12.39 -3.88
N GLY A 133 10.47 -13.25 -2.85
CA GLY A 133 11.55 -13.97 -2.18
C GLY A 133 12.37 -13.09 -1.24
N SER A 134 11.72 -12.14 -0.57
CA SER A 134 12.25 -11.31 0.53
C SER A 134 13.68 -10.76 0.31
N PRO A 135 13.96 -10.04 -0.79
CA PRO A 135 15.31 -9.62 -1.17
C PRO A 135 16.06 -8.86 -0.07
N LEU A 136 15.39 -7.90 0.59
CA LEU A 136 16.02 -7.13 1.67
C LEU A 136 16.33 -7.97 2.91
N ALA A 137 15.53 -9.00 3.21
CA ALA A 137 15.82 -9.90 4.33
C ALA A 137 17.11 -10.71 4.09
N HIS A 138 17.35 -11.14 2.85
CA HIS A 138 18.62 -11.75 2.45
C HIS A 138 19.79 -10.78 2.63
N GLU A 139 19.65 -9.53 2.18
CA GLU A 139 20.68 -8.50 2.36
C GLU A 139 20.98 -8.24 3.83
N PHE A 140 19.94 -8.10 4.67
CA PHE A 140 20.10 -7.83 6.10
C PHE A 140 20.76 -8.96 6.86
N LEU A 141 20.50 -10.22 6.48
CA LEU A 141 21.07 -11.40 7.12
C LEU A 141 22.39 -11.86 6.49
N GLY A 142 22.80 -11.26 5.36
CA GLY A 142 23.98 -11.69 4.61
C GLY A 142 23.84 -13.09 4.00
N VAL A 143 22.61 -13.54 3.73
CA VAL A 143 22.32 -14.86 3.17
C VAL A 143 22.17 -14.72 1.67
N ALA A 144 23.03 -15.39 0.89
CA ALA A 144 22.95 -15.36 -0.56
C ALA A 144 21.60 -15.89 -1.05
N ARG A 145 21.04 -15.23 -2.07
CA ARG A 145 19.80 -15.68 -2.70
C ARG A 145 20.07 -16.92 -3.54
N GLU A 146 19.32 -17.98 -3.29
CA GLU A 146 19.27 -19.11 -4.20
C GLU A 146 18.43 -18.77 -5.43
N ARG A 147 18.81 -19.30 -6.59
CA ARG A 147 18.06 -19.16 -7.83
C ARG A 147 17.18 -20.40 -7.98
N GLY A 148 15.97 -20.36 -7.43
CA GLY A 148 15.03 -21.48 -7.47
C GLY A 148 13.61 -21.06 -7.06
N TYR A 149 12.60 -21.74 -7.60
CA TYR A 149 11.18 -21.44 -7.30
C TYR A 149 10.70 -22.08 -5.99
N TYR A 150 11.33 -23.19 -5.57
CA TYR A 150 10.87 -24.01 -4.44
C TYR A 150 11.84 -24.05 -3.24
N SER A 151 13.03 -23.47 -3.35
CA SER A 151 13.99 -23.39 -2.25
C SER A 151 14.27 -21.93 -1.91
N ASP A 152 14.03 -21.57 -0.64
CA ASP A 152 14.44 -20.28 -0.10
C ASP A 152 15.58 -20.49 0.90
N ALA A 153 16.72 -19.87 0.62
CA ALA A 153 17.90 -19.93 1.48
C ALA A 153 17.62 -19.34 2.88
N LEU A 154 16.64 -18.44 3.04
CA LEU A 154 16.22 -17.97 4.36
C LEU A 154 15.53 -19.07 5.18
N GLY A 155 14.70 -19.89 4.52
CA GLY A 155 14.06 -21.06 5.15
C GLY A 155 15.10 -22.09 5.60
N GLN A 156 16.08 -22.38 4.76
CA GLN A 156 17.20 -23.26 5.11
C GLN A 156 18.06 -22.69 6.24
N TYR A 157 18.35 -21.38 6.21
CA TYR A 157 19.09 -20.70 7.26
C TYR A 157 18.37 -20.78 8.61
N ALA A 158 17.05 -20.56 8.63
CA ALA A 158 16.22 -20.70 9.82
C ALA A 158 16.21 -22.14 10.36
N ALA A 159 16.12 -23.14 9.48
CA ALA A 159 16.14 -24.55 9.85
C ALA A 159 17.50 -24.98 10.44
N ALA A 160 18.61 -24.50 9.86
CA ALA A 160 19.96 -24.77 10.36
C ALA A 160 20.27 -24.04 11.67
N THR A 161 19.58 -22.93 11.95
CA THR A 161 19.76 -22.13 13.17
C THR A 161 18.43 -21.83 13.86
N PRO A 162 17.78 -22.82 14.52
CA PRO A 162 16.44 -22.63 15.10
C PRO A 162 16.35 -21.48 16.11
N THR A 163 17.44 -21.21 16.84
CA THR A 163 17.53 -20.08 17.79
C THR A 163 17.49 -18.70 17.12
N LYS A 164 17.67 -18.65 15.79
CA LYS A 164 17.62 -17.44 14.96
C LYS A 164 16.35 -17.35 14.10
N ALA A 165 15.41 -18.30 14.20
CA ALA A 165 14.17 -18.26 13.43
C ALA A 165 13.38 -16.94 13.61
N GLN A 166 13.32 -16.40 14.82
CA GLN A 166 12.69 -15.09 15.07
C GLN A 166 13.45 -13.92 14.42
N HIS A 167 14.76 -14.03 14.24
CA HIS A 167 15.56 -13.00 13.56
C HIS A 167 15.25 -13.01 12.06
N VAL A 168 15.06 -14.19 11.47
CA VAL A 168 14.61 -14.35 10.09
C VAL A 168 13.22 -13.78 9.89
N ALA A 169 12.26 -14.13 10.76
CA ALA A 169 10.90 -13.61 10.69
C ALA A 169 10.86 -12.08 10.79
N LEU A 170 11.62 -11.50 11.73
CA LEU A 170 11.73 -10.05 11.85
C LEU A 170 12.37 -9.42 10.60
N ALA A 171 13.44 -10.00 10.06
CA ALA A 171 14.09 -9.50 8.84
C ALA A 171 13.15 -9.49 7.63
N VAL A 172 12.30 -10.52 7.47
CA VAL A 172 11.28 -10.58 6.42
C VAL A 172 10.25 -9.47 6.58
N VAL A 173 9.71 -9.29 7.78
CA VAL A 173 8.72 -8.23 8.05
C VAL A 173 9.32 -6.85 7.81
N LEU A 174 10.48 -6.56 8.42
CA LEU A 174 11.13 -5.26 8.27
C LEU A 174 11.59 -5.00 6.83
N GLY A 175 12.07 -6.04 6.14
CA GLY A 175 12.42 -5.98 4.73
C GLY A 175 11.22 -5.67 3.83
N GLY A 176 10.06 -6.26 4.11
CA GLY A 176 8.83 -5.94 3.37
C GLY A 176 8.38 -4.50 3.56
N ILE A 177 8.43 -4.00 4.79
CA ILE A 177 8.12 -2.60 5.08
C ILE A 177 9.13 -1.68 4.38
N GLU A 178 10.44 -1.92 4.52
CA GLU A 178 11.49 -1.12 3.87
C GLU A 178 11.40 -1.11 2.34
N ALA A 179 10.97 -2.21 1.71
CA ALA A 179 10.77 -2.30 0.27
C ALA A 179 9.58 -1.46 -0.22
N SER A 180 8.61 -1.18 0.66
CA SER A 180 7.45 -0.35 0.34
C SER A 180 7.72 1.16 0.44
N LEU A 181 8.80 1.55 1.12
CA LEU A 181 9.15 2.94 1.34
C LEU A 181 9.74 3.56 0.07
N SER A 182 9.44 4.84 -0.16
CA SER A 182 9.95 5.58 -1.32
C SER A 182 10.21 7.05 -0.98
N ARG A 183 10.86 7.78 -1.91
CA ARG A 183 11.06 9.23 -1.80
C ARG A 183 9.76 10.02 -1.66
N GLU A 184 8.61 9.42 -1.97
CA GLU A 184 7.30 10.04 -1.82
C GLU A 184 6.70 9.86 -0.43
N SER A 185 7.23 8.93 0.38
CA SER A 185 6.72 8.62 1.72
C SER A 185 6.71 9.83 2.65
N TRP A 186 7.65 10.77 2.50
CA TRP A 186 7.66 11.99 3.32
C TRP A 186 6.58 13.01 2.92
N ARG A 187 6.05 12.93 1.69
CA ARG A 187 4.97 13.82 1.23
C ARG A 187 3.61 13.36 1.72
N SER A 188 3.34 12.06 1.64
CA SER A 188 2.09 11.48 2.13
C SER A 188 2.07 11.41 3.66
N ALA A 189 3.23 11.12 4.28
CA ALA A 189 3.39 10.89 5.71
C ALA A 189 2.35 9.91 6.24
N GLN A 190 2.24 8.75 5.60
CA GLN A 190 1.26 7.72 5.95
C GLN A 190 1.43 7.26 7.41
N PRO A 191 0.34 7.02 8.17
CA PRO A 191 0.39 6.63 9.58
C PRO A 191 1.23 5.37 9.83
N GLU A 192 1.20 4.41 8.92
CA GLU A 192 1.94 3.16 8.95
C GLU A 192 3.45 3.44 8.86
N VAL A 193 3.87 4.31 7.92
CA VAL A 193 5.28 4.70 7.81
C VAL A 193 5.76 5.43 9.07
N ALA A 194 4.93 6.30 9.64
CA ALA A 194 5.25 6.98 10.90
C ALA A 194 5.38 6.00 12.07
N GLU A 195 4.52 4.98 12.13
CA GLU A 195 4.58 3.94 13.16
C GLU A 195 5.84 3.09 13.06
N TYR A 196 6.19 2.68 11.85
CA TYR A 196 7.44 1.99 11.59
C TYR A 196 8.66 2.80 12.05
N LEU A 197 8.73 4.09 11.66
CA LEU A 197 9.83 4.96 12.06
C LEU A 197 9.89 5.18 13.58
N ARG A 198 8.74 5.36 14.25
CA ARG A 198 8.66 5.42 15.73
C ARG A 198 9.17 4.13 16.37
N GLN A 199 8.82 2.97 15.81
CA GLN A 199 9.29 1.69 16.32
C GLN A 199 10.81 1.53 16.17
N LEU A 200 11.40 1.95 15.05
CA LEU A 200 12.85 1.97 14.89
C LEU A 200 13.52 2.91 15.91
N ALA A 201 12.94 4.10 16.11
CA ALA A 201 13.44 5.07 17.08
C ALA A 201 13.44 4.49 18.51
N ALA A 202 12.39 3.77 18.89
CA ALA A 202 12.31 3.06 20.17
C ALA A 202 13.39 1.97 20.34
N TRP A 203 13.92 1.43 19.24
CA TRP A 203 15.07 0.51 19.24
C TRP A 203 16.43 1.21 19.15
N GLY A 204 16.45 2.54 19.17
CA GLY A 204 17.64 3.37 19.19
C GLY A 204 18.12 3.85 17.81
N TYR A 205 17.28 3.77 16.77
CA TYR A 205 17.59 4.38 15.48
C TYR A 205 17.42 5.91 15.55
N PRO A 206 18.46 6.71 15.25
CA PRO A 206 18.32 8.17 15.23
C PRO A 206 17.63 8.63 13.93
N LEU A 207 16.37 9.05 14.03
CA LEU A 207 15.62 9.58 12.90
C LEU A 207 16.28 10.83 12.32
N SER A 208 16.48 10.84 11.00
CA SER A 208 16.90 12.03 10.26
C SER A 208 15.79 13.09 10.20
N GLU A 209 16.12 14.33 9.83
CA GLU A 209 15.14 15.42 9.73
C GLU A 209 13.93 15.09 8.83
N VAL A 210 14.17 14.40 7.70
CA VAL A 210 13.09 14.02 6.77
C VAL A 210 12.20 12.90 7.32
N GLU A 211 12.75 12.01 8.13
CA GLU A 211 11.98 10.96 8.81
C GLU A 211 11.20 11.53 10.01
N GLN A 212 11.81 12.46 10.76
CA GLN A 212 11.12 13.22 11.82
C GLN A 212 9.96 14.03 11.24
N LEU A 213 10.10 14.59 10.04
CA LEU A 213 9.00 15.28 9.37
C LEU A 213 7.77 14.38 9.20
N ILE A 214 7.95 13.10 8.86
CA ILE A 214 6.84 12.13 8.75
C ILE A 214 6.18 11.93 10.10
N VAL A 215 6.97 11.59 11.13
CA VAL A 215 6.48 11.31 12.48
C VAL A 215 5.70 12.52 13.03
N ASN A 216 6.28 13.72 12.94
CA ASN A 216 5.66 14.95 13.42
C ASN A 216 4.37 15.30 12.64
N THR A 217 4.31 14.97 11.36
CA THR A 217 3.11 15.23 10.54
C THR A 217 1.98 14.28 10.92
N ASP A 218 2.28 12.99 11.12
CA ASP A 218 1.31 12.02 11.60
C ASP A 218 0.81 12.34 13.03
N GLU A 219 1.70 12.74 13.93
CA GLU A 219 1.34 13.18 15.29
C GLU A 219 0.35 14.35 15.28
N LYS A 220 0.59 15.36 14.43
CA LYS A 220 -0.35 16.48 14.26
C LYS A 220 -1.72 16.02 13.74
N ARG A 221 -1.75 15.06 12.81
CA ARG A 221 -3.01 14.51 12.29
C ARG A 221 -3.75 13.69 13.34
N ARG A 222 -3.04 12.93 14.18
CA ARG A 222 -3.62 12.20 15.31
C ARG A 222 -4.23 13.15 16.32
N ALA A 223 -3.47 14.16 16.75
CA ALA A 223 -3.98 15.18 17.68
C ALA A 223 -5.21 15.94 17.15
N ALA A 224 -5.29 16.17 15.84
CA ALA A 224 -6.48 16.76 15.24
C ALA A 224 -7.70 15.82 15.29
N ARG A 225 -7.52 14.52 15.00
CA ARG A 225 -8.61 13.53 15.10
C ARG A 225 -9.09 13.36 16.54
N ASP A 226 -8.16 13.27 17.49
CA ASP A 226 -8.51 13.13 18.90
C ASP A 226 -9.31 14.36 19.40
N ALA A 227 -8.95 15.57 18.93
CA ALA A 227 -9.68 16.79 19.24
C ALA A 227 -11.07 16.87 18.59
N ASP A 228 -11.24 16.30 17.38
CA ASP A 228 -12.53 16.22 16.70
C ASP A 228 -13.43 15.18 17.41
N ASP A 229 -12.89 14.02 17.80
CA ASP A 229 -13.61 12.98 18.55
C ASP A 229 -14.06 13.49 19.95
N ASP A 230 -13.20 14.25 20.66
CA ASP A 230 -13.55 14.89 21.93
C ASP A 230 -14.66 15.96 21.77
N ALA A 231 -14.74 16.62 20.60
CA ALA A 231 -15.79 17.60 20.32
C ALA A 231 -17.13 16.94 19.97
N ASP A 232 -17.13 15.81 19.25
CA ASP A 232 -18.33 15.04 18.95
C ASP A 232 -18.91 14.33 20.21
N ASP A 233 -18.05 13.87 21.14
CA ASP A 233 -18.50 13.29 22.42
C ASP A 233 -19.12 14.35 23.35
N ALA A 234 -18.61 15.58 23.31
CA ALA A 234 -19.18 16.71 24.06
C ALA A 234 -20.56 17.18 23.53
N ASP A 235 -20.85 16.97 22.24
CA ASP A 235 -22.16 17.28 21.64
C ASP A 235 -23.17 16.13 21.90
N ALA A 236 -22.69 14.88 22.08
CA ALA A 236 -23.53 13.74 22.45
C ALA A 236 -24.03 13.79 23.91
N ASP A 237 -23.25 14.35 24.84
CA ASP A 237 -23.62 14.46 26.26
C ASP A 237 -24.66 15.57 26.55
N THR A 238 -25.00 16.42 25.56
CA THR A 238 -26.10 17.41 25.70
C THR A 238 -27.47 16.89 25.26
N ALA A 239 -27.55 15.70 24.66
CA ALA A 239 -28.82 15.11 24.20
C ALA A 239 -29.37 13.97 25.09
N ALA A 240 -28.60 13.49 26.08
CA ALA A 240 -28.92 12.27 26.83
C ALA A 240 -29.41 12.52 28.28
N ALA A 241 -30.02 13.67 28.56
CA ALA A 241 -30.46 14.00 29.91
C ALA A 241 -31.97 14.28 30.03
N GLU A 242 -32.86 13.46 29.47
CA GLU A 242 -34.22 13.27 30.01
C GLU A 242 -34.78 11.88 29.64
N THR A 243 -34.74 10.91 30.58
CA THR A 243 -35.95 10.29 31.15
C THR A 243 -35.59 9.27 32.24
N ASP A 244 -36.32 9.43 33.33
CA ASP A 244 -36.15 8.82 34.65
C ASP A 244 -36.85 7.46 34.74
N THR A 245 -36.26 6.59 35.57
CA THR A 245 -36.80 5.43 36.32
C THR A 245 -37.92 4.55 35.74
N ASP A 246 -37.63 3.25 35.65
CA ASP A 246 -38.41 2.28 36.45
C ASP A 246 -37.54 1.11 36.92
N ALA A 247 -37.68 0.79 38.20
CA ALA A 247 -36.96 -0.26 38.89
C ALA A 247 -37.74 -1.57 38.78
N ALA A 248 -37.10 -2.62 38.26
CA ALA A 248 -37.57 -3.99 38.42
C ALA A 248 -36.44 -4.85 38.98
N GLU A 249 -36.54 -5.07 40.27
CA GLU A 249 -35.79 -6.03 41.08
C GLU A 249 -36.03 -7.44 40.53
N VAL A 250 -34.98 -8.17 40.12
CA VAL A 250 -35.07 -9.62 39.89
C VAL A 250 -34.00 -10.35 40.70
N ASP A 251 -34.54 -10.89 41.78
CA ASP A 251 -34.10 -11.91 42.71
C ASP A 251 -33.05 -12.92 42.21
N THR A 252 -31.99 -13.06 43.01
CA THR A 252 -30.96 -14.08 42.90
C THR A 252 -31.43 -15.37 43.58
N ALA A 253 -31.76 -16.40 42.79
CA ALA A 253 -31.93 -17.76 43.30
C ALA A 253 -31.11 -18.77 42.49
N THR A 254 -30.20 -19.40 43.21
CA THR A 254 -29.33 -20.52 42.86
C THR A 254 -30.10 -21.73 42.31
N VAL A 255 -29.62 -22.33 41.22
CA VAL A 255 -29.76 -23.78 40.97
C VAL A 255 -28.47 -24.31 40.34
N GLU A 256 -27.98 -25.38 40.97
CA GLU A 256 -26.79 -26.16 40.67
C GLU A 256 -26.83 -26.91 39.33
N ASP A 257 -25.60 -27.10 38.81
CA ASP A 257 -24.99 -28.32 38.25
C ASP A 257 -25.72 -29.17 37.18
N GLY A 258 -24.99 -29.44 36.12
CA GLY A 258 -25.41 -30.19 34.95
C GLY A 258 -24.29 -30.32 33.92
N HIS A 259 -23.16 -30.86 34.35
CA HIS A 259 -22.08 -31.32 33.48
C HIS A 259 -22.57 -32.44 32.54
N GLU A 260 -22.39 -32.29 31.23
CA GLU A 260 -21.95 -33.41 30.39
C GLU A 260 -20.84 -32.98 29.41
N PRO A 261 -19.77 -33.77 29.27
CA PRO A 261 -18.63 -33.46 28.43
C PRO A 261 -18.89 -33.89 26.98
N VAL A 262 -18.56 -33.03 26.02
CA VAL A 262 -18.47 -33.44 24.60
C VAL A 262 -17.25 -34.35 24.47
N THR A 263 -17.50 -35.65 24.50
CA THR A 263 -16.50 -36.69 24.23
C THR A 263 -16.11 -36.66 22.76
N ALA A 264 -14.80 -36.65 22.54
CA ALA A 264 -14.16 -36.87 21.26
C ALA A 264 -14.57 -38.22 20.65
N ASP A 265 -14.88 -38.21 19.36
CA ASP A 265 -14.97 -39.41 18.54
C ASP A 265 -13.58 -39.74 17.97
N PRO A 266 -13.00 -40.91 18.24
CA PRO A 266 -11.72 -41.31 17.67
C PRO A 266 -11.91 -42.13 16.39
N SER A 267 -10.90 -42.04 15.52
CA SER A 267 -10.49 -43.01 14.49
C SER A 267 -11.34 -43.10 13.20
N GLU A 268 -10.75 -42.60 12.11
CA GLU A 268 -10.56 -43.37 10.87
C GLU A 268 -9.35 -42.81 10.10
N ASP A 269 -8.26 -43.58 10.09
CA ASP A 269 -7.11 -43.44 9.18
C ASP A 269 -6.95 -44.81 8.47
N PRO A 270 -6.28 -44.89 7.31
CA PRO A 270 -6.85 -45.44 6.08
C PRO A 270 -6.50 -46.91 5.81
N GLU A 271 -7.34 -47.59 5.01
CA GLU A 271 -7.02 -48.89 4.41
C GLU A 271 -5.86 -48.77 3.38
N PRO A 272 -4.92 -49.74 3.35
CA PRO A 272 -3.87 -49.82 2.34
C PRO A 272 -4.36 -50.49 1.04
N ASP A 273 -3.98 -49.93 -0.10
CA ASP A 273 -4.22 -50.48 -1.44
C ASP A 273 -3.40 -51.75 -1.71
N PRO A 274 -4.01 -52.88 -2.13
CA PRO A 274 -3.31 -54.09 -2.54
C PRO A 274 -3.13 -54.18 -4.07
N ALA A 275 -2.07 -53.56 -4.60
CA ALA A 275 -1.45 -53.89 -5.90
C ALA A 275 -0.03 -53.28 -5.86
N GLU A 276 1.09 -53.93 -6.13
CA GLU A 276 1.36 -54.98 -7.11
C GLU A 276 2.69 -55.65 -6.69
N ALA A 277 2.66 -56.97 -6.50
CA ALA A 277 3.86 -57.79 -6.47
C ALA A 277 4.07 -58.35 -7.88
N ALA A 278 5.09 -57.86 -8.57
CA ALA A 278 5.78 -58.53 -9.68
C ALA A 278 7.19 -57.93 -9.84
#